data_AF-A0A1F5KK74-F1
#
_entry.id   AF-A0A1F5KK74-F1
#
_cell.length_a   1.000
_cell.length_b   1.000
_cell.length_c   1.000
_cell.angle_alpha   90.00
_cell.angle_beta   90.00
_cell.angle_gamma   90.00
#
_symmetry.space_group_name_H-M   'P 1'
#
loop_
_entity.id
_entity.type
_entity.pdbx_description
1 polymer ?
#
loop_
_entity_poly.entity_id
_entity_poly.type
_entity_poly.pdbx_seq_one_letter_code
_entity_poly.pdbx_strand_id
1 'polypeptide(L)'
;MDLKLSEIPINIKDLSLEVPERKTELPLGLTERDWNRFKGLLEHSRNEPNLDLYTSVATNMLLLAPSRKNQLSLGQEHFSIMYRHARETVLTPDPSSWQHLTLFLAKLKLLYPQNANQMDLNSLWPGMLNALKTDREQVDWQSSNADNQFFRFLEVAQAMKILVPEKESELELTEEVKRRCIRTGVKTLDEGEIYKFALLSFSSRILFPTESRIEPRREQFRVQEGSSAWSKMMVELAKLRRENLPPEADFGMFATLAAKMHALSAKELRITPNGLEIITGDSPKIPDMTKPSLPTLRKF
;
A
#
# COMPACT_ATOMS: atom_id res chain seq x y z
N MET A 1 3.78 -55.30 20.81
CA MET A 1 3.98 -54.12 19.95
C MET A 1 2.67 -53.85 19.23
N ASP A 2 1.65 -53.30 19.91
CA ASP A 2 1.53 -51.92 20.43
C ASP A 2 1.43 -50.93 19.27
N LEU A 3 0.39 -50.12 19.06
CA LEU A 3 -0.69 -49.63 19.93
C LEU A 3 -2.01 -49.44 19.14
N LYS A 4 -3.12 -49.61 19.86
CA LYS A 4 -4.48 -49.24 19.47
C LYS A 4 -4.61 -47.71 19.37
N LEU A 5 -5.18 -47.21 18.28
CA LEU A 5 -5.81 -45.89 18.25
C LEU A 5 -7.29 -46.08 18.56
N SER A 6 -7.63 -45.95 19.84
CA SER A 6 -9.00 -45.88 20.33
C SER A 6 -9.69 -44.61 19.83
N GLU A 7 -10.94 -44.82 19.44
CA GLU A 7 -11.97 -43.85 19.13
C GLU A 7 -11.96 -42.63 20.07
N ILE A 8 -11.92 -41.43 19.49
CA ILE A 8 -12.46 -40.23 20.12
C ILE A 8 -13.57 -39.72 19.20
N PRO A 9 -14.84 -39.76 19.61
CA PRO A 9 -15.92 -39.19 18.84
C PRO A 9 -15.81 -37.66 18.94
N ILE A 10 -15.50 -37.01 17.82
CA ILE A 10 -15.58 -35.54 17.75
C ILE A 10 -17.06 -35.18 17.76
N ASN A 11 -17.53 -34.72 18.92
CA ASN A 11 -18.86 -34.17 19.11
C ASN A 11 -18.94 -32.81 18.38
N ILE A 12 -19.51 -32.80 17.17
CA ILE A 12 -19.72 -31.60 16.33
C ILE A 12 -20.90 -30.77 16.86
N LYS A 13 -20.90 -30.43 18.16
CA LYS A 13 -21.96 -29.58 18.74
C LYS A 13 -21.51 -28.38 19.58
N ASP A 14 -20.22 -28.14 19.78
CA ASP A 14 -19.75 -26.97 20.56
C ASP A 14 -18.60 -26.19 19.90
N LEU A 15 -18.72 -25.89 18.60
CA LEU A 15 -17.85 -24.89 17.93
C LEU A 15 -18.65 -23.75 17.27
N SER A 16 -19.85 -23.47 17.76
CA SER A 16 -20.39 -22.11 17.66
C SER A 16 -19.76 -21.25 18.76
N LEU A 17 -18.47 -20.96 18.60
CA LEU A 17 -17.92 -19.75 19.18
C LEU A 17 -18.67 -18.61 18.51
N GLU A 18 -19.66 -18.07 19.21
CA GLU A 18 -20.19 -16.74 18.97
C GLU A 18 -19.01 -15.77 19.09
N VAL A 19 -18.26 -15.61 17.99
CA VAL A 19 -17.44 -14.44 17.76
C VAL A 19 -18.46 -13.32 17.73
N PRO A 20 -18.43 -12.38 18.69
CA PRO A 20 -19.31 -11.22 18.59
C PRO A 20 -19.06 -10.62 17.21
N GLU A 21 -20.10 -10.42 16.41
CA GLU A 21 -20.05 -9.62 15.20
C GLU A 21 -19.55 -8.22 15.59
N ARG A 22 -18.24 -8.07 15.71
CA ARG A 22 -17.59 -6.77 15.65
C ARG A 22 -17.94 -6.30 14.26
N LYS A 23 -18.84 -5.31 14.18
CA LYS A 23 -19.01 -4.49 12.98
C LYS A 23 -17.63 -4.31 12.40
N THR A 24 -17.41 -4.84 11.20
CA THR A 24 -16.17 -4.77 10.45
C THR A 24 -15.85 -3.31 10.20
N GLU A 25 -15.23 -2.65 11.18
CA GLU A 25 -14.82 -1.27 11.08
C GLU A 25 -13.68 -1.23 10.06
N LEU A 26 -13.98 -0.70 8.87
CA LEU A 26 -12.95 -0.33 7.91
C LEU A 26 -12.01 0.67 8.59
N PRO A 27 -10.71 0.65 8.29
CA PRO A 27 -9.74 1.50 8.97
C PRO A 27 -10.04 2.98 8.73
N LEU A 28 -9.50 3.86 9.59
CA LEU A 28 -9.58 5.32 9.45
C LEU A 28 -11.01 5.90 9.45
N GLY A 29 -11.99 5.18 10.04
CA GLY A 29 -13.39 5.63 10.05
C GLY A 29 -14.05 5.62 8.66
N LEU A 30 -13.52 4.78 7.76
CA LEU A 30 -14.19 4.44 6.51
C LEU A 30 -15.53 3.75 6.80
N THR A 31 -16.52 4.04 5.98
CA THR A 31 -17.89 3.53 6.11
C THR A 31 -18.22 2.57 4.98
N GLU A 32 -19.28 1.79 5.14
CA GLU A 32 -19.83 0.97 4.04
C GLU A 32 -20.18 1.79 2.79
N ARG A 33 -20.54 3.08 2.97
CA ARG A 33 -20.75 3.97 1.83
C ARG A 33 -19.47 4.18 1.03
N ASP A 34 -18.32 4.37 1.69
CA ASP A 34 -17.04 4.51 0.99
C ASP A 34 -16.66 3.19 0.31
N TRP A 35 -16.88 2.07 0.98
CA TRP A 35 -16.67 0.74 0.39
C TRP A 35 -17.52 0.51 -0.87
N ASN A 36 -18.80 0.88 -0.83
CA ASN A 36 -19.69 0.79 -1.98
C ASN A 36 -19.26 1.73 -3.12
N ARG A 37 -18.76 2.93 -2.81
CA ARG A 37 -18.16 3.80 -3.83
C ARG A 37 -16.90 3.17 -4.44
N PHE A 38 -16.05 2.51 -3.64
CA PHE A 38 -14.87 1.81 -4.17
C PHE A 38 -15.26 0.67 -5.11
N LYS A 39 -16.29 -0.11 -4.75
CA LYS A 39 -16.86 -1.14 -5.63
C LYS A 39 -17.41 -0.55 -6.93
N GLY A 40 -18.14 0.57 -6.86
CA GLY A 40 -18.63 1.26 -8.06
C GLY A 40 -17.49 1.69 -8.99
N LEU A 41 -16.39 2.22 -8.44
CA LEU A 41 -15.20 2.58 -9.24
C LEU A 41 -14.50 1.33 -9.82
N LEU A 42 -14.43 0.25 -9.06
CA LEU A 42 -13.88 -1.03 -9.51
C LEU A 42 -14.72 -1.64 -10.66
N GLU A 43 -16.05 -1.57 -10.57
CA GLU A 43 -16.97 -2.03 -11.61
C GLU A 43 -16.91 -1.15 -12.85
N HIS A 44 -16.88 0.17 -12.67
CA HIS A 44 -16.74 1.12 -13.77
C HIS A 44 -15.43 0.90 -14.54
N SER A 45 -14.29 0.82 -13.86
CA SER A 45 -12.97 0.55 -14.48
C SER A 45 -12.84 -0.85 -15.11
N ARG A 46 -13.73 -1.79 -14.74
CA ARG A 46 -13.85 -3.09 -15.40
C ARG A 46 -14.65 -3.01 -16.70
N ASN A 47 -15.71 -2.20 -16.73
CA ASN A 47 -16.62 -2.07 -17.87
C ASN A 47 -16.08 -1.09 -18.93
N GLU A 48 -15.38 -0.03 -18.51
CA GLU A 48 -14.58 0.84 -19.36
C GLU A 48 -13.12 0.41 -19.21
N PRO A 49 -12.55 -0.35 -20.17
CA PRO A 49 -11.37 -1.19 -19.95
C PRO A 49 -10.10 -0.36 -19.73
N ASN A 50 -9.93 0.12 -18.51
CA ASN A 50 -8.72 0.73 -17.99
C ASN A 50 -8.14 -0.20 -16.92
N LEU A 51 -7.35 -1.17 -17.37
CA LEU A 51 -6.76 -2.19 -16.51
C LEU A 51 -5.82 -1.60 -15.44
N ASP A 52 -5.17 -0.48 -15.72
CA ASP A 52 -4.35 0.26 -14.76
C ASP A 52 -5.17 0.82 -13.60
N LEU A 53 -6.30 1.47 -13.92
CA LEU A 53 -7.22 1.99 -12.92
C LEU A 53 -7.84 0.84 -12.12
N TYR A 54 -8.31 -0.20 -12.82
CA TYR A 54 -8.91 -1.38 -12.20
C TYR A 54 -7.95 -2.05 -11.19
N THR A 55 -6.70 -2.33 -11.60
CA THR A 55 -5.70 -2.95 -10.72
C THR A 55 -5.33 -2.05 -9.54
N SER A 56 -5.26 -0.74 -9.75
CA SER A 56 -4.94 0.23 -8.68
C SER A 56 -6.06 0.28 -7.64
N VAL A 57 -7.32 0.37 -8.07
CA VAL A 57 -8.48 0.38 -7.18
C VAL A 57 -8.60 -0.95 -6.43
N ALA A 58 -8.47 -2.09 -7.12
CA ALA A 58 -8.48 -3.40 -6.49
C ALA A 58 -7.38 -3.55 -5.44
N THR A 59 -6.17 -3.07 -5.74
CA THR A 59 -5.03 -3.14 -4.82
C THR A 59 -5.28 -2.26 -3.59
N ASN A 60 -5.77 -1.03 -3.76
CA ASN A 60 -6.10 -0.15 -2.64
C ASN A 60 -7.19 -0.76 -1.74
N MET A 61 -8.25 -1.33 -2.34
CA MET A 61 -9.30 -2.03 -1.59
C MET A 61 -8.76 -3.25 -0.82
N LEU A 62 -7.87 -4.03 -1.44
CA LEU A 62 -7.20 -5.16 -0.79
C LEU A 62 -6.37 -4.69 0.42
N LEU A 63 -5.61 -3.60 0.29
CA LEU A 63 -4.83 -3.06 1.39
C LEU A 63 -5.73 -2.57 2.53
N LEU A 64 -6.85 -1.93 2.23
CA LEU A 64 -7.79 -1.40 3.23
C LEU A 64 -8.57 -2.48 3.99
N ALA A 65 -8.95 -3.56 3.31
CA ALA A 65 -9.75 -4.62 3.89
C ALA A 65 -9.36 -6.00 3.32
N PRO A 66 -8.21 -6.57 3.73
CA PRO A 66 -7.73 -7.84 3.20
C PRO A 66 -8.74 -9.00 3.36
N SER A 67 -9.49 -9.01 4.46
CA SER A 67 -10.54 -10.00 4.75
C SER A 67 -11.73 -9.94 3.77
N ARG A 68 -11.88 -8.85 3.01
CA ARG A 68 -12.93 -8.67 2.00
C ARG A 68 -12.45 -8.96 0.57
N LYS A 69 -11.30 -9.61 0.39
CA LYS A 69 -10.74 -9.95 -0.93
C LYS A 69 -11.74 -10.68 -1.84
N ASN A 70 -12.58 -11.56 -1.27
CA ASN A 70 -13.61 -12.28 -2.02
C ASN A 70 -14.68 -11.36 -2.65
N GLN A 71 -14.87 -10.15 -2.12
CA GLN A 71 -15.81 -9.15 -2.68
C GLN A 71 -15.26 -8.42 -3.91
N LEU A 72 -13.97 -8.57 -4.23
CA LEU A 72 -13.34 -7.94 -5.40
C LEU A 72 -13.59 -8.72 -6.70
N SER A 73 -14.22 -9.90 -6.63
CA SER A 73 -14.50 -10.78 -7.78
C SER A 73 -13.27 -11.12 -8.64
N LEU A 74 -12.11 -11.24 -8.01
CA LEU A 74 -10.82 -11.52 -8.65
C LEU A 74 -10.64 -13.02 -8.91
N GLY A 75 -11.10 -13.48 -10.08
CA GLY A 75 -10.91 -14.86 -10.57
C GLY A 75 -9.59 -15.09 -11.33
N GLN A 76 -9.19 -16.34 -11.53
CA GLN A 76 -7.97 -16.73 -12.26
C GLN A 76 -7.92 -16.20 -13.70
N GLU A 77 -9.05 -16.14 -14.39
CA GLU A 77 -9.14 -15.56 -15.74
C GLU A 77 -8.69 -14.10 -15.79
N HIS A 78 -9.03 -13.31 -14.77
CA HIS A 78 -8.62 -11.91 -14.67
C HIS A 78 -7.10 -11.78 -14.53
N PHE A 79 -6.47 -12.68 -13.76
CA PHE A 79 -5.01 -12.73 -13.68
C PHE A 79 -4.40 -12.94 -15.07
N SER A 80 -4.87 -13.93 -15.83
CA SER A 80 -4.35 -14.21 -17.18
C SER A 80 -4.49 -13.02 -18.13
N ILE A 81 -5.64 -12.33 -18.11
CA ILE A 81 -5.89 -11.13 -18.94
C ILE A 81 -4.91 -10.01 -18.56
N MET A 82 -4.81 -9.70 -17.26
CA MET A 82 -3.97 -8.59 -16.79
C MET A 82 -2.48 -8.87 -16.91
N TYR A 83 -2.04 -10.12 -16.71
CA TYR A 83 -0.64 -10.50 -16.90
C TYR A 83 -0.25 -10.43 -18.38
N ARG A 84 -1.12 -10.88 -19.29
CA ARG A 84 -0.91 -10.69 -20.73
C ARG A 84 -0.79 -9.21 -21.09
N HIS A 85 -1.71 -8.37 -20.60
CA HIS A 85 -1.65 -6.92 -20.80
C HIS A 85 -0.31 -6.32 -20.34
N ALA A 86 0.14 -6.70 -19.14
CA ALA A 86 1.43 -6.26 -18.61
C ALA A 86 2.59 -6.65 -19.55
N ARG A 87 2.59 -7.88 -20.08
CA ARG A 87 3.62 -8.36 -21.03
C ARG A 87 3.58 -7.66 -22.38
N GLU A 88 2.39 -7.27 -22.86
CA GLU A 88 2.22 -6.53 -24.12
C GLU A 88 2.80 -5.11 -24.04
N THR A 89 2.83 -4.48 -22.87
CA THR A 89 3.46 -3.16 -22.65
C THR A 89 4.92 -3.13 -23.10
N VAL A 90 5.67 -4.23 -22.92
CA VAL A 90 7.12 -4.27 -23.21
C VAL A 90 7.43 -4.67 -24.66
N LEU A 91 6.43 -4.78 -25.54
CA LEU A 91 6.67 -4.94 -26.98
C LEU A 91 7.50 -3.79 -27.57
N THR A 92 7.51 -2.63 -26.91
CA THR A 92 8.44 -1.52 -27.18
C THR A 92 9.34 -1.35 -25.96
N PRO A 93 10.54 -1.96 -25.92
CA PRO A 93 11.33 -2.05 -24.70
C PRO A 93 12.12 -0.75 -24.41
N ASP A 94 11.40 0.32 -24.06
CA ASP A 94 11.97 1.55 -23.52
C ASP A 94 11.85 1.59 -21.98
N PRO A 95 12.63 2.44 -21.29
CA PRO A 95 12.59 2.54 -19.83
C PRO A 95 11.17 2.75 -19.26
N SER A 96 10.33 3.54 -19.93
CA SER A 96 8.97 3.84 -19.46
C SER A 96 8.06 2.62 -19.50
N SER A 97 8.17 1.82 -20.57
CA SER A 97 7.43 0.56 -20.69
C SER A 97 7.84 -0.46 -19.61
N TRP A 98 9.13 -0.52 -19.28
CA TRP A 98 9.63 -1.35 -18.17
C TRP A 98 9.19 -0.85 -16.79
N GLN A 99 9.14 0.47 -16.57
CA GLN A 99 8.60 1.06 -15.35
C GLN A 99 7.13 0.70 -15.17
N HIS A 100 6.33 0.89 -16.23
CA HIS A 100 4.90 0.55 -16.22
C HIS A 100 4.68 -0.93 -15.92
N LEU A 101 5.39 -1.83 -16.62
CA LEU A 101 5.37 -3.27 -16.33
C LEU A 101 5.67 -3.55 -14.85
N THR A 102 6.75 -2.96 -14.31
CA THR A 102 7.20 -3.20 -12.94
C THR A 102 6.11 -2.83 -11.92
N LEU A 103 5.54 -1.63 -12.06
CA LEU A 103 4.47 -1.15 -11.19
C LEU A 103 3.22 -2.03 -11.31
N PHE A 104 2.88 -2.46 -12.53
CA PHE A 104 1.72 -3.29 -12.79
C PHE A 104 1.87 -4.71 -12.21
N LEU A 105 3.03 -5.34 -12.42
CA LEU A 105 3.31 -6.67 -11.87
C LEU A 105 3.30 -6.66 -10.34
N ALA A 106 3.80 -5.61 -9.69
CA ALA A 106 3.76 -5.51 -8.23
C ALA A 106 2.31 -5.51 -7.71
N LYS A 107 1.41 -4.77 -8.37
CA LYS A 107 -0.04 -4.80 -8.05
C LYS A 107 -0.62 -6.20 -8.27
N LEU A 108 -0.30 -6.84 -9.40
CA LEU A 108 -0.76 -8.21 -9.67
C LEU A 108 -0.27 -9.21 -8.62
N LYS A 109 0.97 -9.09 -8.15
CA LYS A 109 1.50 -9.98 -7.11
C LYS A 109 0.73 -9.84 -5.80
N LEU A 110 0.34 -8.62 -5.42
CA LEU A 110 -0.51 -8.39 -4.25
C LEU A 110 -1.91 -8.98 -4.43
N LEU A 111 -2.52 -8.82 -5.60
CA LEU A 111 -3.86 -9.33 -5.90
C LEU A 111 -3.88 -10.86 -6.03
N TYR A 112 -2.84 -11.46 -6.63
CA TYR A 112 -2.73 -12.89 -6.96
C TYR A 112 -1.42 -13.49 -6.44
N PRO A 113 -1.18 -13.51 -5.12
CA PRO A 113 0.05 -14.04 -4.55
C PRO A 113 0.31 -15.51 -4.94
N GLN A 114 -0.76 -16.31 -5.06
CA GLN A 114 -0.69 -17.71 -5.49
C GLN A 114 -0.19 -17.90 -6.94
N ASN A 115 -0.21 -16.84 -7.75
CA ASN A 115 0.27 -16.85 -9.13
C ASN A 115 1.68 -16.24 -9.26
N ALA A 116 2.37 -15.88 -8.16
CA ALA A 116 3.69 -15.24 -8.20
C ALA A 116 4.72 -16.03 -9.03
N ASN A 117 4.70 -17.37 -8.93
CA ASN A 117 5.59 -18.24 -9.70
C ASN A 117 5.33 -18.22 -11.22
N GLN A 118 4.17 -17.72 -11.66
CA GLN A 118 3.80 -17.64 -13.08
C GLN A 118 4.28 -16.31 -13.73
N MET A 119 4.76 -15.35 -12.94
CA MET A 119 5.11 -13.99 -13.43
C MET A 119 6.49 -13.88 -14.08
N ASP A 120 7.24 -14.98 -14.24
CA ASP A 120 8.54 -15.03 -14.93
C ASP A 120 9.52 -13.89 -14.54
N LEU A 121 9.53 -13.55 -13.24
CA LEU A 121 10.21 -12.36 -12.73
C LEU A 121 11.73 -12.41 -12.95
N ASN A 122 12.33 -13.60 -13.01
CA ASN A 122 13.76 -13.75 -13.27
C ASN A 122 14.14 -13.32 -14.68
N SER A 123 13.34 -13.64 -15.68
CA SER A 123 13.58 -13.26 -17.07
C SER A 123 13.31 -11.77 -17.30
N LEU A 124 12.36 -11.20 -16.56
CA LEU A 124 12.01 -9.77 -16.63
C LEU A 124 12.95 -8.87 -15.83
N TRP A 125 13.65 -9.42 -14.84
CA TRP A 125 14.47 -8.66 -13.90
C TRP A 125 15.51 -7.74 -14.56
N PRO A 126 16.31 -8.17 -15.56
CA PRO A 126 17.31 -7.30 -16.16
C PRO A 126 16.72 -6.03 -16.78
N GLY A 127 15.55 -6.13 -17.42
CA GLY A 127 14.84 -5.00 -18.01
C GLY A 127 14.30 -4.03 -16.95
N MET A 128 13.65 -4.56 -15.92
CA MET A 128 13.17 -3.76 -14.78
C MET A 128 14.32 -3.05 -14.07
N LEU A 129 15.44 -3.74 -13.83
CA LEU A 129 16.62 -3.18 -13.18
C LEU A 129 17.29 -2.10 -14.03
N ASN A 130 17.40 -2.30 -15.34
CA ASN A 130 17.93 -1.29 -16.24
C ASN A 130 17.08 -0.02 -16.23
N ALA A 131 15.74 -0.15 -16.26
CA ALA A 131 14.84 0.99 -16.19
C ALA A 131 14.96 1.76 -14.86
N LEU A 132 15.10 1.05 -13.74
CA LEU A 132 15.34 1.67 -12.43
C LEU A 132 16.67 2.45 -12.42
N LYS A 133 17.74 1.91 -13.02
CA LYS A 133 19.03 2.59 -13.15
C LYS A 133 18.91 3.85 -14.01
N THR A 134 18.17 3.79 -15.12
CA THR A 134 17.88 4.97 -15.94
C THR A 134 17.09 6.04 -15.17
N ASP A 135 16.12 5.66 -14.34
CA ASP A 135 15.46 6.62 -13.44
C ASP A 135 16.45 7.23 -12.45
N ARG A 136 17.31 6.42 -11.84
CA ARG A 136 18.32 6.84 -10.88
C ARG A 136 19.26 7.92 -11.44
N GLU A 137 19.66 7.79 -12.69
CA GLU A 137 20.52 8.76 -13.40
C GLU A 137 19.83 10.10 -13.65
N GLN A 138 18.50 10.12 -13.74
CA GLN A 138 17.71 11.34 -13.98
C GLN A 138 17.34 12.09 -12.69
N VAL A 139 17.59 11.49 -11.52
CA VAL A 139 17.28 12.12 -10.23
C VAL A 139 18.35 13.14 -9.87
N ASP A 140 17.91 14.37 -9.58
CA ASP A 140 18.74 15.33 -8.85
C ASP A 140 18.77 14.95 -7.36
N TRP A 141 19.86 14.29 -6.96
CA TRP A 141 20.08 13.83 -5.60
C TRP A 141 20.35 14.96 -4.60
N GLN A 142 20.71 16.17 -5.07
CA GLN A 142 20.96 17.32 -4.19
C GLN A 142 19.69 18.14 -3.92
N SER A 143 18.70 18.04 -4.81
CA SER A 143 17.40 18.67 -4.64
C SER A 143 16.69 18.20 -3.37
N SER A 144 15.77 19.04 -2.89
CA SER A 144 14.76 18.69 -1.89
C SER A 144 13.34 18.68 -2.47
N ASN A 145 13.18 19.06 -3.74
CA ASN A 145 11.88 19.16 -4.41
C ASN A 145 11.21 17.79 -4.53
N ALA A 146 9.89 17.78 -4.51
CA ALA A 146 9.07 16.62 -4.84
C ALA A 146 8.92 16.49 -6.36
N ASP A 147 10.02 16.26 -7.06
CA ASP A 147 10.04 16.09 -8.51
C ASP A 147 9.61 14.68 -8.95
N ASN A 148 9.07 14.60 -10.17
CA ASN A 148 8.49 13.38 -10.70
C ASN A 148 9.53 12.27 -10.90
N GLN A 149 10.78 12.63 -11.22
CA GLN A 149 11.87 11.68 -11.41
C GLN A 149 12.17 10.92 -10.11
N PHE A 150 12.29 11.63 -8.99
CA PHE A 150 12.53 11.00 -7.70
C PHE A 150 11.36 10.14 -7.23
N PHE A 151 10.11 10.60 -7.40
CA PHE A 151 8.93 9.80 -7.04
C PHE A 151 8.85 8.52 -7.88
N ARG A 152 9.08 8.62 -9.19
CA ARG A 152 9.08 7.46 -10.08
C ARG A 152 10.16 6.44 -9.70
N PHE A 153 11.39 6.89 -9.45
CA PHE A 153 12.46 6.03 -8.93
C PHE A 153 12.03 5.27 -7.67
N LEU A 154 11.42 5.96 -6.69
CA LEU A 154 10.98 5.34 -5.45
C LEU A 154 9.84 4.34 -5.65
N GLU A 155 8.84 4.66 -6.46
CA GLU A 155 7.71 3.76 -6.73
C GLU A 155 8.17 2.48 -7.45
N VAL A 156 9.06 2.62 -8.43
CA VAL A 156 9.65 1.48 -9.16
C VAL A 156 10.51 0.64 -8.22
N ALA A 157 11.41 1.25 -7.44
CA ALA A 157 12.23 0.52 -6.47
C ALA A 157 11.36 -0.23 -5.45
N GLN A 158 10.30 0.41 -4.95
CA GLN A 158 9.35 -0.20 -4.01
C GLN A 158 8.64 -1.40 -4.65
N ALA A 159 8.17 -1.25 -5.89
CA ALA A 159 7.54 -2.32 -6.65
C ALA A 159 8.50 -3.49 -6.88
N MET A 160 9.75 -3.23 -7.27
CA MET A 160 10.77 -4.27 -7.44
C MET A 160 11.06 -5.02 -6.14
N LYS A 161 11.15 -4.32 -5.00
CA LYS A 161 11.34 -4.93 -3.69
C LYS A 161 10.18 -5.85 -3.30
N ILE A 162 8.94 -5.50 -3.66
CA ILE A 162 7.75 -6.35 -3.46
C ILE A 162 7.78 -7.58 -4.40
N LEU A 163 8.24 -7.39 -5.64
CA LEU A 163 8.29 -8.44 -6.65
C LEU A 163 9.34 -9.51 -6.35
N VAL A 164 10.57 -9.10 -6.02
CA VAL A 164 11.70 -10.01 -5.85
C VAL A 164 12.54 -9.57 -4.64
N PRO A 165 12.03 -9.76 -3.40
CA PRO A 165 12.69 -9.25 -2.19
C PRO A 165 14.12 -9.76 -2.01
N GLU A 166 14.42 -10.97 -2.48
CA GLU A 166 15.76 -11.58 -2.42
C GLU A 166 16.81 -10.84 -3.26
N LYS A 167 16.40 -9.99 -4.21
CA LYS A 167 17.29 -9.16 -5.04
C LYS A 167 17.36 -7.70 -4.60
N GLU A 168 16.90 -7.38 -3.38
CA GLU A 168 16.91 -6.02 -2.85
C GLU A 168 18.29 -5.34 -2.93
N SER A 169 19.38 -6.10 -2.74
CA SER A 169 20.74 -5.57 -2.81
C SER A 169 21.11 -4.96 -4.16
N GLU A 170 20.43 -5.34 -5.24
CA GLU A 170 20.66 -4.81 -6.59
C GLU A 170 19.96 -3.47 -6.83
N LEU A 171 19.03 -3.06 -5.97
CA LEU A 171 18.24 -1.82 -6.12
C LEU A 171 19.01 -0.54 -5.75
N GLU A 172 20.25 -0.67 -5.25
CA GLU A 172 21.11 0.45 -4.87
C GLU A 172 20.42 1.46 -3.91
N LEU A 173 19.69 0.94 -2.92
CA LEU A 173 19.01 1.72 -1.88
C LEU A 173 20.00 2.26 -0.84
N THR A 174 20.88 3.17 -1.28
CA THR A 174 21.95 3.74 -0.45
C THR A 174 21.44 4.74 0.60
N GLU A 175 22.32 5.13 1.53
CA GLU A 175 22.05 6.21 2.48
C GLU A 175 21.71 7.55 1.81
N GLU A 176 22.19 7.79 0.58
CA GLU A 176 21.81 8.98 -0.20
C GLU A 176 20.32 8.97 -0.56
N VAL A 177 19.78 7.81 -0.95
CA VAL A 177 18.34 7.65 -1.24
C VAL A 177 17.52 7.93 0.02
N LYS A 178 17.94 7.38 1.16
CA LYS A 178 17.29 7.61 2.47
C LYS A 178 17.33 9.10 2.84
N ARG A 179 18.48 9.77 2.74
CA ARG A 179 18.62 11.22 3.00
C ARG A 179 17.73 12.05 2.07
N ARG A 180 17.67 11.69 0.78
CA ARG A 180 16.79 12.35 -0.19
C ARG A 180 15.33 12.22 0.22
N CYS A 181 14.88 11.01 0.60
CA CYS A 181 13.53 10.79 1.13
C CYS A 181 13.23 11.71 2.32
N ILE A 182 14.19 11.87 3.25
CA ILE A 182 13.98 12.69 4.46
C ILE A 182 13.78 14.16 4.06
N ARG A 183 14.69 14.69 3.22
CA ARG A 183 14.62 16.09 2.79
C ARG A 183 13.33 16.39 2.03
N THR A 184 12.94 15.51 1.10
CA THR A 184 11.67 15.66 0.35
C THR A 184 10.46 15.57 1.28
N GLY A 185 10.50 14.68 2.27
CA GLY A 185 9.42 14.51 3.24
C GLY A 185 9.20 15.75 4.09
N VAL A 186 10.27 16.33 4.63
CA VAL A 186 10.21 17.59 5.36
C VAL A 186 9.65 18.70 4.48
N LYS A 187 10.19 18.86 3.26
CA LYS A 187 9.77 19.90 2.33
C LYS A 187 8.28 19.79 1.96
N THR A 188 7.82 18.61 1.55
CA THR A 188 6.42 18.38 1.18
C THR A 188 5.46 18.61 2.36
N LEU A 189 5.87 18.26 3.58
CA LEU A 189 5.08 18.50 4.78
C LEU A 189 4.96 19.99 5.13
N ASP A 190 6.04 20.75 4.93
CA ASP A 190 6.11 22.19 5.18
C ASP A 190 5.33 22.99 4.13
N GLU A 191 5.43 22.60 2.85
CA GLU A 191 4.69 23.21 1.73
C GLU A 191 3.21 22.81 1.68
N GLY A 192 2.79 21.84 2.51
CA GLY A 192 1.40 21.37 2.54
C GLY A 192 1.04 20.42 1.39
N GLU A 193 2.02 19.83 0.71
CA GLU A 193 1.82 18.79 -0.32
C GLU A 193 1.54 17.42 0.32
N ILE A 194 0.47 17.33 1.11
CA ILE A 194 0.18 16.21 2.02
C ILE A 194 0.01 14.88 1.29
N TYR A 195 -0.61 14.88 0.11
CA TYR A 195 -0.76 13.66 -0.69
C TYR A 195 0.60 13.09 -1.10
N LYS A 196 1.52 13.94 -1.60
CA LYS A 196 2.88 13.53 -1.97
C LYS A 196 3.68 13.06 -0.75
N PHE A 197 3.53 13.74 0.38
CA PHE A 197 4.14 13.32 1.64
C PHE A 197 3.70 11.91 2.06
N ALA A 198 2.41 11.58 1.94
CA ALA A 198 1.87 10.27 2.27
C ALA A 198 2.41 9.16 1.33
N LEU A 199 2.48 9.43 0.02
CA LEU A 199 3.07 8.51 -0.96
C LEU A 199 4.54 8.24 -0.64
N LEU A 200 5.32 9.30 -0.42
CA LEU A 200 6.74 9.22 -0.08
C LEU A 200 6.96 8.45 1.22
N SER A 201 6.15 8.73 2.25
CA SER A 201 6.24 8.06 3.55
C SER A 201 5.96 6.56 3.42
N PHE A 202 4.95 6.19 2.62
CA PHE A 202 4.63 4.80 2.33
C PHE A 202 5.79 4.08 1.63
N SER A 203 6.33 4.65 0.56
CA SER A 203 7.48 4.08 -0.16
C SER A 203 8.70 3.95 0.73
N SER A 204 9.01 5.01 1.50
CA SER A 204 10.16 5.03 2.43
C SER A 204 10.04 3.94 3.50
N ARG A 205 8.82 3.71 4.02
CA ARG A 205 8.58 2.68 5.04
C ARG A 205 8.80 1.26 4.50
N ILE A 206 8.50 1.01 3.23
CA ILE A 206 8.71 -0.30 2.59
C ILE A 206 10.19 -0.49 2.21
N LEU A 207 10.82 0.55 1.66
CA LEU A 207 12.21 0.50 1.23
C LEU A 207 13.18 0.42 2.40
N PHE A 208 12.89 1.06 3.53
CA PHE A 208 13.77 1.12 4.70
C PHE A 208 13.06 0.61 5.98
N PRO A 209 12.75 -0.70 6.08
CA PRO A 209 11.82 -1.23 7.08
C PRO A 209 12.32 -1.26 8.53
N THR A 210 13.57 -0.89 8.83
CA THR A 210 14.11 -0.90 10.20
C THR A 210 15.08 0.22 10.50
N GLU A 211 14.71 1.05 11.47
CA GLU A 211 15.57 1.39 12.62
C GLU A 211 14.72 1.37 13.90
N SER A 212 14.50 0.18 14.45
CA SER A 212 14.10 -0.03 15.85
C SER A 212 15.35 -0.35 16.69
N ARG A 213 15.79 0.63 17.49
CA ARG A 213 16.67 0.70 18.71
C ARG A 213 17.90 1.67 18.85
N ILE A 214 18.38 2.43 17.87
CA ILE A 214 19.37 3.51 18.04
C ILE A 214 18.92 4.89 17.44
N GLU A 215 18.98 5.94 18.28
CA GLU A 215 18.87 7.40 18.05
C GLU A 215 17.53 8.18 18.10
N PRO A 216 17.46 9.39 18.72
CA PRO A 216 16.22 10.17 18.93
C PRO A 216 15.65 10.83 17.66
N ARG A 217 16.21 10.60 16.47
CA ARG A 217 15.73 11.18 15.19
C ARG A 217 14.67 10.31 14.47
N ARG A 218 14.13 9.33 15.19
CA ARG A 218 13.28 8.21 14.71
C ARG A 218 11.84 8.50 14.33
N GLU A 219 11.42 9.74 14.40
CA GLU A 219 10.02 10.11 14.19
C GLU A 219 9.73 10.58 12.76
N GLN A 220 10.71 10.55 11.87
CA GLN A 220 10.62 11.30 10.59
C GLN A 220 9.83 10.59 9.47
N PHE A 221 9.66 9.26 9.52
CA PHE A 221 8.81 8.52 8.55
C PHE A 221 7.76 7.62 9.19
N ARG A 222 7.87 7.36 10.49
CA ARG A 222 6.73 6.84 11.24
C ARG A 222 5.81 8.01 11.46
N VAL A 223 4.88 8.20 10.54
CA VAL A 223 3.77 9.11 10.78
C VAL A 223 2.91 8.47 11.85
N GLN A 224 3.26 8.71 13.10
CA GLN A 224 2.57 8.16 14.24
C GLN A 224 1.17 8.75 14.28
N GLU A 225 0.17 7.91 14.58
CA GLU A 225 -1.18 8.39 14.86
C GLU A 225 -1.11 9.44 15.98
N GLY A 226 -1.75 10.58 15.76
CA GLY A 226 -1.71 11.73 16.68
C GLY A 226 -0.59 12.74 16.44
N SER A 227 0.35 12.48 15.52
CA SER A 227 1.34 13.48 15.09
C SER A 227 0.70 14.63 14.29
N SER A 228 1.40 15.77 14.17
CA SER A 228 0.97 16.89 13.31
C SER A 228 0.80 16.44 11.85
N ALA A 229 1.75 15.63 11.35
CA ALA A 229 1.68 15.08 10.00
C ALA A 229 0.47 14.14 9.82
N TRP A 230 0.16 13.30 10.81
CA TRP A 230 -1.06 12.46 10.80
C TRP A 230 -2.33 13.30 10.73
N SER A 231 -2.42 14.34 11.56
CA SER A 231 -3.57 15.26 11.57
C SER A 231 -3.75 15.95 10.20
N LYS A 232 -2.65 16.41 9.58
CA LYS A 232 -2.69 16.97 8.22
C LYS A 232 -3.18 15.95 7.19
N MET A 233 -2.72 14.69 7.25
CA MET A 233 -3.20 13.62 6.36
C MET A 233 -4.68 13.29 6.58
N MET A 234 -5.16 13.27 7.83
CA MET A 234 -6.59 13.07 8.13
C MET A 234 -7.47 14.20 7.58
N VAL A 235 -6.98 15.45 7.62
CA VAL A 235 -7.67 16.60 7.01
C VAL A 235 -7.73 16.45 5.49
N GLU A 236 -6.62 16.11 4.84
CA GLU A 236 -6.57 15.89 3.39
C GLU A 236 -7.47 14.73 2.96
N LEU A 237 -7.45 13.63 3.73
CA LEU A 237 -8.35 12.48 3.52
C LEU A 237 -9.83 12.90 3.63
N ALA A 238 -10.17 13.73 4.62
CA ALA A 238 -11.54 14.23 4.78
C ALA A 238 -11.96 15.19 3.65
N LYS A 239 -11.03 15.99 3.13
CA LYS A 239 -11.25 16.86 1.97
C LYS A 239 -11.58 16.03 0.72
N LEU A 240 -10.72 15.08 0.38
CA LEU A 240 -10.91 14.16 -0.76
C LEU A 240 -12.20 13.32 -0.62
N ARG A 241 -12.63 13.02 0.61
CA ARG A 241 -13.89 12.30 0.86
C ARG A 241 -15.15 13.14 0.59
N ARG A 242 -15.12 14.44 0.95
CA ARG A 242 -16.26 15.39 0.92
C ARG A 242 -16.48 16.03 -0.44
N GLU A 243 -15.42 16.15 -1.22
CA GLU A 243 -15.46 16.74 -2.54
C GLU A 243 -16.47 16.00 -3.43
N ASN A 244 -17.62 16.65 -3.73
CA ASN A 244 -18.57 16.26 -4.78
C ASN A 244 -17.98 16.58 -6.17
N LEU A 245 -16.76 16.13 -6.41
CA LEU A 245 -16.02 16.36 -7.64
C LEU A 245 -16.25 15.20 -8.62
N PRO A 246 -15.85 15.31 -9.90
CA PRO A 246 -16.14 14.31 -10.92
C PRO A 246 -15.80 12.89 -10.44
N PRO A 247 -16.66 11.89 -10.74
CA PRO A 247 -16.76 10.65 -9.95
C PRO A 247 -15.51 9.75 -9.93
N GLU A 248 -14.53 9.97 -10.80
CA GLU A 248 -13.43 9.01 -11.05
C GLU A 248 -12.05 9.48 -10.54
N ALA A 249 -11.65 10.72 -10.81
CA ALA A 249 -10.27 11.17 -10.55
C ALA A 249 -9.98 11.37 -9.05
N ASP A 250 -10.82 12.10 -8.33
CA ASP A 250 -10.55 12.47 -6.93
C ASP A 250 -10.88 11.34 -5.95
N PHE A 251 -11.83 10.47 -6.31
CA PHE A 251 -12.14 9.30 -5.49
C PHE A 251 -11.05 8.22 -5.58
N GLY A 252 -10.34 8.13 -6.71
CA GLY A 252 -9.11 7.34 -6.83
C GLY A 252 -7.98 7.83 -5.93
N MET A 253 -7.83 9.16 -5.79
CA MET A 253 -6.89 9.77 -4.84
C MET A 253 -7.29 9.48 -3.39
N PHE A 254 -8.57 9.59 -3.04
CA PHE A 254 -9.08 9.20 -1.72
C PHE A 254 -8.75 7.73 -1.39
N ALA A 255 -9.05 6.81 -2.32
CA ALA A 255 -8.75 5.38 -2.15
C ALA A 255 -7.26 5.13 -1.90
N THR A 256 -6.42 5.80 -2.68
CA THR A 256 -4.96 5.68 -2.59
C THR A 256 -4.45 6.21 -1.27
N LEU A 257 -4.85 7.42 -0.88
CA LEU A 257 -4.44 8.03 0.38
C LEU A 257 -4.89 7.19 1.57
N ALA A 258 -6.15 6.72 1.58
CA ALA A 258 -6.66 5.86 2.64
C ALA A 258 -5.85 4.56 2.77
N ALA A 259 -5.56 3.89 1.64
CA ALA A 259 -4.77 2.66 1.64
C ALA A 259 -3.33 2.89 2.13
N LYS A 260 -2.69 3.98 1.71
CA LYS A 260 -1.34 4.33 2.18
C LYS A 260 -1.33 4.67 3.66
N MET A 261 -2.29 5.47 4.12
CA MET A 261 -2.43 5.81 5.55
C MET A 261 -2.69 4.57 6.41
N HIS A 262 -3.51 3.62 5.95
CA HIS A 262 -3.74 2.37 6.67
C HIS A 262 -2.46 1.53 6.78
N ALA A 263 -1.69 1.41 5.70
CA ALA A 263 -0.40 0.74 5.76
C ALA A 263 0.61 1.49 6.66
N LEU A 264 0.54 2.83 6.69
CA LEU A 264 1.36 3.68 7.56
C LEU A 264 0.95 3.62 9.04
N SER A 265 -0.29 3.27 9.37
CA SER A 265 -0.70 3.03 10.77
C SER A 265 -0.45 1.61 11.26
N ALA A 266 -0.15 0.68 10.35
CA ALA A 266 0.16 -0.70 10.72
C ALA A 266 1.33 -0.77 11.72
N LYS A 267 1.34 -1.80 12.56
CA LYS A 267 2.43 -2.06 13.50
C LYS A 267 3.70 -2.46 12.77
N GLU A 268 3.54 -3.30 11.75
CA GLU A 268 4.63 -3.81 10.92
C GLU A 268 4.15 -3.92 9.46
N LEU A 269 5.04 -3.58 8.54
CA LEU A 269 4.89 -3.89 7.11
C LEU A 269 5.99 -4.89 6.78
N ARG A 270 5.59 -6.08 6.32
CA ARG A 270 6.53 -7.15 6.03
C ARG A 270 6.45 -7.50 4.56
N ILE A 271 7.60 -7.53 3.89
CA ILE A 271 7.68 -8.08 2.54
C ILE A 271 7.97 -9.56 2.66
N THR A 272 7.15 -10.38 2.02
CA THR A 272 7.28 -11.83 1.97
C THR A 272 7.40 -12.27 0.50
N PRO A 273 7.77 -13.53 0.22
CA PRO A 273 7.75 -14.05 -1.14
C PRO A 273 6.40 -13.87 -1.85
N ASN A 274 5.30 -13.80 -1.08
CA ASN A 274 3.94 -13.60 -1.58
C ASN A 274 3.55 -12.12 -1.77
N GLY A 275 4.40 -11.16 -1.42
CA GLY A 275 4.13 -9.72 -1.61
C GLY A 275 4.27 -8.91 -0.31
N LEU A 276 3.31 -8.03 -0.03
CA LEU A 276 3.31 -7.16 1.13
C LEU A 276 2.24 -7.60 2.14
N GLU A 277 2.66 -7.85 3.38
CA GLU A 277 1.80 -8.14 4.52
C GLU A 277 1.70 -6.91 5.43
N ILE A 278 0.46 -6.52 5.74
CA ILE A 278 0.15 -5.46 6.70
C ILE A 278 -0.22 -6.12 8.03
N ILE A 279 0.64 -5.98 9.03
CA ILE A 279 0.37 -6.49 10.37
C ILE A 279 -0.14 -5.32 11.21
N THR A 280 -1.46 -5.26 11.37
CA THR A 280 -2.11 -4.35 12.32
C THR A 280 -1.99 -4.93 13.72
N GLY A 281 -1.67 -4.11 14.73
CA GLY A 281 -1.87 -4.53 16.13
C GLY A 281 -3.36 -4.67 16.44
N ASP A 282 -3.72 -5.06 17.67
CA ASP A 282 -5.09 -4.88 18.16
C ASP A 282 -5.55 -3.45 17.86
N SER A 283 -6.67 -3.30 17.14
CA SER A 283 -7.18 -1.99 16.72
C SER A 283 -7.26 -1.04 17.92
N PRO A 284 -6.50 0.08 17.93
CA PRO A 284 -6.71 1.11 18.93
C PRO A 284 -8.07 1.76 18.68
N LYS A 285 -8.83 2.00 19.75
CA LYS A 285 -10.09 2.74 19.71
C LYS A 285 -9.83 4.13 19.14
N ILE A 286 -10.42 4.44 17.98
CA ILE A 286 -10.43 5.80 17.45
C ILE A 286 -11.19 6.69 18.45
N PRO A 287 -10.66 7.84 18.88
CA PRO A 287 -11.41 8.79 19.68
C PRO A 287 -12.64 9.23 18.91
N ASP A 288 -13.80 9.08 19.54
CA ASP A 288 -15.08 9.52 18.99
C ASP A 288 -15.07 11.04 18.78
N MET A 289 -14.77 11.49 17.56
CA MET A 289 -14.69 12.91 17.20
C MET A 289 -16.06 13.61 17.21
N THR A 290 -17.14 12.90 17.56
CA THR A 290 -18.45 13.51 17.81
C THR A 290 -18.60 14.05 19.24
N LYS A 291 -17.62 13.80 20.12
CA LYS A 291 -17.63 14.33 21.49
C LYS A 291 -16.61 15.47 21.63
N PRO A 292 -17.02 16.66 22.08
CA PRO A 292 -16.07 17.71 22.45
C PRO A 292 -15.32 17.26 23.70
N SER A 293 -14.06 16.85 23.55
CA SER A 293 -13.17 16.64 24.68
C SER A 293 -12.64 17.99 25.16
N LEU A 294 -13.32 18.56 26.16
CA LEU A 294 -12.76 19.65 26.96
C LEU A 294 -11.51 19.15 27.70
N PRO A 295 -10.37 19.85 27.63
CA PRO A 295 -9.24 19.53 28.48
C PRO A 295 -9.58 19.96 29.91
N THR A 296 -9.89 19.00 30.78
CA THR A 296 -9.76 19.23 32.23
C THR A 296 -8.29 19.43 32.55
N LEU A 297 -7.91 20.68 32.74
CA LEU A 297 -6.71 21.09 33.48
C LEU A 297 -6.74 20.39 34.84
N ARG A 298 -5.99 19.30 35.00
CA ARG A 298 -5.61 18.84 36.33
C ARG A 298 -4.49 19.75 36.81
N LYS A 299 -4.83 20.66 37.73
CA LYS A 299 -3.87 21.21 38.68
C LYS A 299 -3.29 20.05 39.47
N PHE A 300 -1.98 19.84 39.40
CA PHE A 300 -1.08 19.58 40.52
C PHE A 300 0.32 19.97 40.08
#